data_AF-A0A0C2J221-F1
#
_entry.id   AF-A0A0C2J221-F1
#
_cell.length_a   1.000
_cell.length_b   1.000
_cell.length_c   1.000
_cell.angle_alpha   90.00
_cell.angle_beta   90.00
_cell.angle_gamma   90.00
#
_symmetry.space_group_name_H-M   'P 1'
#
loop_
_entity.id
_entity.type
_entity.pdbx_description
1 polymer ?
#
loop_
_entity_poly.entity_id
_entity_poly.type
_entity_poly.pdbx_seq_one_letter_code
_entity_poly.pdbx_strand_id
1 'polypeptide(L)'
;MNQRVDSDRIFANQRARDDYFWDTLRPDLSLQIKAVKAMMSQFSDQSDFEGDNLFIERFPEDLLEEFNNMSKGEKNINRYRKKKILLFDIFTFIFRNTNVLRDPKTRKFILIFLNFIKTREYIRRYNPTSLIGSVMICVSHEPNKILFINENELRI
;
A
#
# COMPACT_ATOMS: atom_id res chain seq x y z
N MET A 1 -9.10 26.18 22.73
CA MET A 1 -9.54 24.78 22.50
C MET A 1 -8.71 24.03 21.46
N ASN A 2 -7.98 24.69 20.54
CA ASN A 2 -7.19 23.99 19.49
C ASN A 2 -5.86 23.35 19.95
N GLN A 3 -5.16 23.93 20.93
CA GLN A 3 -3.83 23.43 21.32
C GLN A 3 -3.81 22.01 21.91
N ARG A 4 -4.90 21.55 22.54
CA ARG A 4 -4.98 20.20 23.11
C ARG A 4 -5.20 19.13 22.03
N VAL A 5 -6.04 19.43 21.03
CA VAL A 5 -6.37 18.51 19.93
C VAL A 5 -5.13 18.23 19.06
N ASP A 6 -4.32 19.26 18.80
CA ASP A 6 -3.09 19.11 18.01
C ASP A 6 -2.02 18.31 18.77
N SER A 7 -1.89 18.53 20.08
CA SER A 7 -0.99 17.79 20.95
C SER A 7 -1.33 16.30 20.99
N ASP A 8 -2.59 15.96 21.24
CA ASP A 8 -3.04 14.56 21.32
C ASP A 8 -2.82 13.80 20.00
N ARG A 9 -3.00 14.48 18.86
CA ARG A 9 -2.77 13.92 17.53
C ARG A 9 -1.28 13.66 17.26
N ILE A 10 -0.39 14.56 17.66
CA ILE A 10 1.06 14.38 17.53
C ILE A 10 1.51 13.14 18.32
N PHE A 11 1.06 13.00 19.57
CA PHE A 11 1.39 11.82 20.39
C PHE A 11 0.84 10.51 19.81
N ALA A 12 -0.38 10.53 19.26
CA ALA A 12 -0.97 9.37 18.60
C ALA A 12 -0.19 8.96 17.35
N ASN A 13 0.21 9.93 16.52
CA ASN A 13 1.02 9.69 15.33
C ASN A 13 2.39 9.10 15.69
N GLN A 14 3.06 9.66 16.71
CA GLN A 14 4.34 9.13 17.16
C GLN A 14 4.23 7.68 17.63
N ARG A 15 3.23 7.38 18.47
CA ARG A 15 2.99 6.01 18.94
C ARG A 15 2.73 5.05 17.79
N ALA A 16 1.90 5.44 16.81
CA ALA A 16 1.61 4.60 15.66
C ALA A 16 2.85 4.30 14.81
N ARG A 17 3.76 5.27 14.66
CA ARG A 17 5.05 5.06 13.98
C ARG A 17 5.94 4.08 14.74
N ASP A 18 6.04 4.22 16.06
CA ASP A 18 6.84 3.34 16.92
C ASP A 18 6.28 1.91 16.92
N ASP A 19 4.97 1.75 17.09
CA ASP A 19 4.29 0.46 17.05
C ASP A 19 4.48 -0.21 15.67
N TYR A 20 4.33 0.56 14.58
CA TYR A 20 4.59 0.07 13.23
C TYR A 20 6.03 -0.40 13.09
N PHE A 21 7.02 0.38 13.53
CA PHE A 21 8.43 0.00 13.45
C PHE A 21 8.72 -1.33 14.17
N TRP A 22 8.23 -1.50 15.39
CA TRP A 22 8.52 -2.71 16.17
C TRP A 22 7.74 -3.93 15.69
N ASP A 23 6.49 -3.78 15.27
CA ASP A 23 5.66 -4.90 14.85
C ASP A 23 6.01 -5.41 13.45
N THR A 24 6.52 -4.56 12.55
CA THR A 24 6.98 -5.00 11.22
C THR A 24 8.30 -5.77 11.24
N LEU A 25 9.11 -5.62 12.30
CA LEU A 25 10.35 -6.38 12.50
C LEU A 25 10.10 -7.82 12.97
N ARG A 26 8.89 -8.16 13.39
CA ARG A 26 8.56 -9.50 13.86
C ARG A 26 8.34 -10.44 12.66
N PRO A 27 8.79 -11.71 12.72
CA PRO A 27 8.62 -12.68 11.62
C PRO A 27 7.19 -13.22 11.50
N ASP A 28 6.21 -12.62 12.18
CA ASP A 28 4.81 -13.06 12.16
C ASP A 28 4.02 -12.23 11.15
N LEU A 29 3.63 -12.85 10.04
CA LEU A 29 2.88 -12.21 8.96
C LEU A 29 1.54 -11.61 9.42
N SER A 30 0.89 -12.21 10.43
CA SER A 30 -0.38 -11.70 10.96
C SER A 30 -0.18 -10.41 11.74
N LEU A 31 0.89 -10.32 12.55
CA LEU A 31 1.31 -9.11 13.25
C LEU A 31 1.72 -8.01 12.25
N GLN A 32 2.50 -8.36 11.22
CA GLN A 32 2.89 -7.42 10.16
C GLN A 32 1.65 -6.82 9.45
N ILE A 33 0.68 -7.66 9.06
CA ILE A 33 -0.58 -7.21 8.44
C ILE A 33 -1.36 -6.28 9.39
N LYS A 34 -1.40 -6.61 10.69
CA LYS A 34 -2.08 -5.79 11.70
C LYS A 34 -1.41 -4.42 11.83
N ALA A 35 -0.07 -4.39 11.88
CA ALA A 35 0.72 -3.16 11.94
C ALA A 35 0.49 -2.26 10.71
N VAL A 36 0.55 -2.84 9.50
CA VAL A 36 0.27 -2.14 8.25
C VAL A 36 -1.12 -1.51 8.26
N LYS A 37 -2.14 -2.26 8.66
CA LYS A 37 -3.52 -1.73 8.76
C LYS A 37 -3.66 -0.63 9.80
N ALA A 38 -3.01 -0.76 10.95
CA ALA A 38 -3.04 0.25 12.00
C ALA A 38 -2.39 1.56 11.52
N MET A 39 -1.22 1.48 10.88
CA MET A 39 -0.53 2.61 10.28
C MET A 39 -1.40 3.29 9.22
N MET A 40 -1.97 2.52 8.28
CA MET A 40 -2.86 3.06 7.25
C MET A 40 -4.08 3.75 7.86
N SER A 41 -4.69 3.16 8.89
CA SER A 41 -5.85 3.74 9.57
C SER A 41 -5.51 5.08 10.22
N GLN A 42 -4.38 5.14 10.94
CA GLN A 42 -3.94 6.35 11.65
C GLN A 42 -3.62 7.50 10.67
N PHE A 43 -3.01 7.19 9.53
CA PHE A 43 -2.52 8.19 8.57
C PHE A 43 -3.40 8.35 7.32
N SER A 44 -4.59 7.74 7.30
CA SER A 44 -5.46 7.67 6.11
C SER A 44 -5.88 9.03 5.54
N ASP A 45 -6.11 10.01 6.41
CA ASP A 45 -6.52 11.37 6.08
C ASP A 45 -5.36 12.40 6.18
N GLN A 46 -4.13 11.92 6.40
CA GLN A 46 -2.96 12.75 6.63
C GLN A 46 -1.97 12.62 5.48
N SER A 47 -1.52 13.74 4.90
CA SER A 47 -0.36 13.78 4.00
C SER A 47 0.92 14.00 4.80
N ASP A 48 1.21 13.07 5.70
CA ASP A 48 2.34 13.12 6.61
C ASP A 48 3.60 12.53 5.95
N PHE A 49 4.51 13.39 5.52
CA PHE A 49 5.71 12.99 4.78
C PHE A 49 6.59 11.97 5.53
N GLU A 50 6.78 12.17 6.84
CA GLU A 50 7.59 11.25 7.66
C GLU A 50 6.94 9.88 7.80
N GLY A 51 5.63 9.82 8.07
CA GLY A 51 4.87 8.58 8.15
C GLY A 51 4.82 7.84 6.83
N ASP A 52 4.71 8.56 5.71
CA ASP A 52 4.72 7.99 4.36
C ASP A 52 6.07 7.35 4.02
N ASN A 53 7.18 8.03 4.31
CA ASN A 53 8.52 7.47 4.11
C ASN A 53 8.75 6.27 5.01
N LEU A 54 8.43 6.38 6.30
CA LEU A 54 8.56 5.27 7.25
C LEU A 54 7.77 4.04 6.77
N PHE A 55 6.54 4.25 6.29
CA PHE A 55 5.69 3.18 5.78
C PHE A 55 6.39 2.41 4.66
N ILE A 56 6.95 3.12 3.68
CA ILE A 56 7.63 2.50 2.53
C ILE A 56 8.94 1.85 2.94
N GLU A 57 9.82 2.58 3.63
CA GLU A 57 11.14 2.10 4.02
C GLU A 57 11.03 0.81 4.86
N ARG A 58 10.12 0.82 5.85
CA ARG A 58 9.92 -0.27 6.81
C ARG A 58 8.80 -1.23 6.42
N PHE A 59 8.30 -1.16 5.19
CA PHE A 59 7.27 -2.10 4.75
C PHE A 59 7.79 -3.55 4.90
N PRO A 60 7.02 -4.47 5.54
CA PRO A 60 7.48 -5.82 5.81
C PRO A 60 7.80 -6.60 4.53
N GLU A 61 9.03 -7.10 4.42
CA GLU A 61 9.47 -7.83 3.22
C GLU A 61 8.72 -9.16 3.06
N ASP A 62 8.41 -9.89 4.14
CA ASP A 62 7.65 -11.15 4.06
C ASP A 62 6.25 -10.94 3.47
N LEU A 63 5.59 -9.83 3.86
CA LEU A 63 4.28 -9.47 3.31
C LEU A 63 4.38 -9.03 1.84
N LEU A 64 5.45 -8.33 1.47
CA LEU A 64 5.69 -7.94 0.08
C LEU A 64 5.97 -9.16 -0.80
N GLU A 65 6.75 -10.11 -0.31
CA GLU A 65 7.04 -11.38 -0.98
C GLU A 65 5.78 -12.21 -1.15
N GLU A 66 4.95 -12.32 -0.10
CA GLU A 66 3.66 -12.99 -0.17
C GLU A 66 2.78 -12.40 -1.30
N PHE A 67 2.70 -11.07 -1.41
CA PHE A 67 1.96 -10.45 -2.52
C PHE A 67 2.59 -10.77 -3.88
N ASN A 68 3.91 -10.74 -3.99
CA ASN A 68 4.60 -11.08 -5.22
C ASN A 68 4.30 -12.53 -5.67
N ASN A 69 4.35 -13.49 -4.75
CA ASN A 69 4.07 -14.90 -5.01
C ASN A 69 2.61 -15.11 -5.42
N MET A 70 1.68 -14.46 -4.72
CA MET A 70 0.26 -14.45 -5.10
C MET A 70 0.03 -13.86 -6.49
N SER A 71 0.77 -12.82 -6.87
CA SER A 71 0.65 -12.18 -8.20
C SER A 71 1.08 -13.12 -9.35
N LYS A 72 1.92 -14.11 -9.06
CA LYS A 72 2.43 -15.11 -10.00
C LYS A 72 1.55 -16.37 -10.13
N GLY A 73 0.45 -16.46 -9.39
CA GLY A 73 -0.56 -17.50 -9.58
C GLY A 73 -0.60 -18.62 -8.53
N GLU A 74 0.07 -18.46 -7.39
CA GLU A 74 -0.12 -19.35 -6.24
C GLU A 74 -1.51 -19.13 -5.61
N LYS A 75 -2.39 -20.14 -5.69
CA LYS A 75 -3.83 -19.98 -5.40
C LYS A 75 -4.27 -20.80 -4.18
N ASN A 76 -4.40 -20.12 -3.04
CA ASN A 76 -5.38 -20.49 -2.00
C ASN A 76 -6.55 -19.49 -2.05
N ILE A 77 -7.69 -19.88 -2.63
CA ILE A 77 -8.78 -18.98 -3.09
C ILE A 77 -9.31 -18.03 -2.01
N ASN A 78 -9.54 -18.50 -0.78
CA ASN A 78 -10.12 -17.65 0.28
C ASN A 78 -9.09 -16.70 0.91
N ARG A 79 -7.84 -17.14 1.07
CA ARG A 79 -6.75 -16.26 1.54
C ARG A 79 -6.38 -15.23 0.47
N TYR A 80 -6.49 -15.62 -0.80
CA TYR A 80 -6.20 -14.79 -1.96
C TYR A 80 -7.06 -13.53 -1.99
N ARG A 81 -8.39 -13.64 -1.84
CA ARG A 81 -9.29 -12.46 -1.88
C ARG A 81 -9.00 -11.42 -0.79
N LYS A 82 -8.85 -11.84 0.46
CA LYS A 82 -8.59 -10.92 1.58
C LYS A 82 -7.26 -10.19 1.39
N LYS A 83 -6.23 -10.90 0.94
CA LYS A 83 -4.91 -10.33 0.67
C LYS A 83 -4.90 -9.44 -0.59
N LYS A 84 -5.69 -9.76 -1.62
CA LYS A 84 -5.88 -8.90 -2.80
C LYS A 84 -6.53 -7.56 -2.43
N ILE A 85 -7.55 -7.58 -1.58
CA ILE A 85 -8.17 -6.34 -1.06
C ILE A 85 -7.14 -5.55 -0.25
N LEU A 86 -6.39 -6.20 0.65
CA LEU A 86 -5.34 -5.54 1.41
C LEU A 86 -4.27 -4.89 0.52
N LEU A 87 -3.84 -5.56 -0.56
CA LEU A 87 -2.92 -4.97 -1.53
C LEU A 87 -3.50 -3.71 -2.18
N PHE A 88 -4.79 -3.71 -2.54
CA PHE A 88 -5.44 -2.54 -3.12
C PHE A 88 -5.57 -1.39 -2.11
N ASP A 89 -5.87 -1.71 -0.85
CA ASP A 89 -5.90 -0.72 0.23
C ASP A 89 -4.49 -0.11 0.42
N ILE A 90 -3.44 -0.94 0.42
CA ILE A 90 -2.03 -0.51 0.53
C ILE A 90 -1.65 0.38 -0.66
N PHE A 91 -1.96 -0.04 -1.89
CA PHE A 91 -1.70 0.75 -3.08
C PHE A 91 -2.42 2.11 -3.01
N THR A 92 -3.69 2.10 -2.58
CA THR A 92 -4.48 3.31 -2.40
C THR A 92 -3.82 4.26 -1.40
N PHE A 93 -3.34 3.71 -0.28
CA PHE A 93 -2.65 4.47 0.77
C PHE A 93 -1.31 5.06 0.30
N ILE A 94 -0.46 4.26 -0.36
CA ILE A 94 0.85 4.69 -0.87
C ILE A 94 0.69 5.87 -1.83
N PHE A 95 -0.27 5.78 -2.75
CA PHE A 95 -0.47 6.78 -3.80
C PHE A 95 -1.63 7.73 -3.49
N ARG A 96 -1.98 7.94 -2.20
CA ARG A 96 -2.99 8.95 -1.80
C ARG A 96 -2.49 10.39 -1.97
N ASN A 97 -1.17 10.56 -2.05
CA ASN A 97 -0.47 11.81 -2.26
C ASN A 97 0.82 11.56 -3.06
N THR A 98 1.62 12.61 -3.28
CA THR A 98 2.83 12.55 -4.11
C THR A 98 4.13 12.27 -3.35
N ASN A 99 4.09 12.09 -2.03
CA ASN A 99 5.27 12.11 -1.14
C ASN A 99 6.31 11.05 -1.51
N VAL A 100 5.85 9.85 -1.86
CA VAL A 100 6.71 8.68 -2.10
C VAL A 100 6.82 8.28 -3.58
N LEU A 101 6.31 9.09 -4.51
CA LEU A 101 6.26 8.73 -5.95
C LEU A 101 7.62 8.42 -6.58
N ARG A 102 8.70 8.99 -6.01
CA ARG A 102 10.08 8.83 -6.50
C ARG A 102 10.85 7.74 -5.75
N ASP A 103 10.25 7.14 -4.72
CA ASP A 103 10.90 6.12 -3.93
C ASP A 103 11.03 4.81 -4.74
N PRO A 104 12.24 4.23 -4.88
CA PRO A 104 12.44 3.03 -5.68
C PRO A 104 11.64 1.80 -5.22
N LYS A 105 11.32 1.67 -3.93
CA LYS A 105 10.55 0.55 -3.37
C LYS A 105 9.08 0.65 -3.79
N THR A 106 8.53 1.85 -4.01
CA THR A 106 7.16 2.00 -4.56
C THR A 106 6.97 1.35 -5.93
N ARG A 107 8.03 1.28 -6.74
CA ARG A 107 8.02 0.56 -8.03
C ARG A 107 7.63 -0.91 -7.89
N LYS A 108 8.06 -1.58 -6.82
CA LYS A 108 7.69 -2.99 -6.57
C LYS A 108 6.18 -3.13 -6.37
N PHE A 109 5.56 -2.21 -5.63
CA PHE A 109 4.11 -2.20 -5.42
C PHE A 109 3.35 -1.99 -6.73
N ILE A 110 3.85 -1.10 -7.60
CA ILE A 110 3.25 -0.87 -8.93
C ILE A 110 3.27 -2.16 -9.75
N LEU A 111 4.42 -2.83 -9.85
CA LEU A 111 4.53 -4.07 -10.63
C LEU A 111 3.63 -5.19 -10.08
N ILE A 112 3.60 -5.36 -8.76
CA ILE A 112 2.71 -6.32 -8.10
C ILE A 112 1.24 -5.97 -8.41
N PHE A 113 0.85 -4.71 -8.23
CA PHE A 113 -0.51 -4.24 -8.53
C PHE A 113 -0.91 -4.52 -9.98
N LEU A 114 -0.04 -4.20 -10.95
CA LEU A 114 -0.26 -4.46 -12.37
C LEU A 114 -0.47 -5.95 -12.65
N ASN A 115 0.30 -6.83 -12.00
CA ASN A 115 0.10 -8.28 -12.12
C ASN A 115 -1.25 -8.74 -11.54
N PHE A 116 -1.70 -8.16 -10.43
CA PHE A 116 -2.99 -8.50 -9.84
C PHE A 116 -4.19 -8.07 -10.68
N ILE A 117 -4.15 -6.89 -11.30
CA ILE A 117 -5.27 -6.42 -12.15
C ILE A 117 -5.35 -7.16 -13.49
N LYS A 118 -4.27 -7.82 -13.92
CA LYS A 118 -4.30 -8.73 -15.08
C LYS A 118 -5.10 -10.00 -14.81
N THR A 119 -5.26 -10.40 -13.55
CA THR A 119 -6.04 -11.60 -13.20
C THR A 119 -7.54 -11.32 -13.36
N ARG A 120 -8.26 -12.19 -14.09
CA ARG A 120 -9.71 -12.05 -14.39
C ARG A 120 -10.63 -12.28 -13.18
N GLU A 121 -10.12 -12.24 -11.95
CA GLU A 121 -10.93 -12.48 -10.77
C GLU A 121 -11.67 -11.20 -10.34
N TYR A 122 -12.99 -11.24 -10.49
CA TYR A 122 -13.90 -10.18 -10.08
C TYR A 122 -14.04 -10.11 -8.55
N ILE A 123 -13.79 -8.93 -7.97
CA ILE A 123 -14.02 -8.66 -6.54
C ILE A 123 -15.38 -7.97 -6.39
N ARG A 124 -16.40 -8.74 -5.98
CA ARG A 124 -17.80 -8.30 -5.87
C ARG A 124 -18.08 -7.10 -4.94
N ARG A 125 -17.14 -6.68 -4.09
CA ARG A 125 -17.39 -5.73 -2.98
C ARG A 125 -16.31 -4.67 -2.78
N TYR A 126 -15.44 -4.45 -3.75
CA TYR A 126 -14.39 -3.42 -3.63
C TYR A 126 -14.90 -2.10 -4.20
N ASN A 127 -14.84 -1.01 -3.43
CA ASN A 127 -15.16 0.34 -3.93
C ASN A 127 -13.94 0.88 -4.70
N PRO A 128 -14.02 1.05 -6.03
CA PRO A 128 -12.86 1.41 -6.83
C PRO A 128 -12.54 2.91 -6.80
N THR A 129 -13.40 3.78 -6.26
CA THR A 129 -13.25 5.24 -6.42
C THR A 129 -11.92 5.75 -5.86
N SER A 130 -11.57 5.40 -4.62
CA SER A 130 -10.30 5.81 -4.01
C SER A 130 -9.11 5.19 -4.74
N LEU A 131 -9.23 3.93 -5.17
CA LEU A 131 -8.17 3.26 -5.93
C LEU A 131 -7.89 3.95 -7.27
N ILE A 132 -8.94 4.35 -8.00
CA ILE A 132 -8.80 5.07 -9.27
C ILE A 132 -8.09 6.41 -9.02
N GLY A 133 -8.46 7.15 -7.97
CA GLY A 133 -7.75 8.38 -7.59
C GLY A 133 -6.27 8.15 -7.34
N SER A 134 -5.92 7.11 -6.60
CA SER A 134 -4.53 6.73 -6.33
C SER A 134 -3.79 6.26 -7.58
N VAL A 135 -4.45 5.58 -8.53
CA VAL A 135 -3.86 5.26 -9.84
C VAL A 135 -3.55 6.55 -10.61
N MET A 136 -4.45 7.53 -10.62
CA MET A 136 -4.23 8.82 -11.29
C MET A 136 -3.02 9.57 -10.71
N ILE A 137 -2.85 9.55 -9.38
CA ILE A 137 -1.67 10.12 -8.72
C ILE A 137 -0.41 9.32 -9.06
N CYS A 138 -0.48 7.99 -9.02
CA CYS A 138 0.64 7.12 -9.37
C CYS A 138 1.17 7.42 -10.79
N VAL A 139 0.28 7.54 -11.78
CA VAL A 139 0.64 7.79 -13.19
C VAL A 139 0.90 9.26 -13.52
N SER A 140 0.74 10.18 -12.57
CA SER A 140 1.18 11.57 -12.76
C SER A 140 2.71 11.70 -12.77
N HIS A 141 3.43 10.67 -12.30
CA HIS A 141 4.87 10.55 -12.44
C HIS A 141 5.24 9.74 -13.68
N GLU A 142 5.97 10.35 -14.62
CA GLU A 142 6.26 9.78 -15.94
C GLU A 142 6.90 8.38 -15.90
N PRO A 143 7.91 8.09 -15.05
CA PRO A 143 8.46 6.73 -14.93
C PRO A 143 7.41 5.67 -14.54
N ASN A 144 6.45 6.03 -13.69
CA ASN A 144 5.38 5.12 -13.28
C ASN A 144 4.38 4.92 -14.42
N LYS A 145 4.00 6.00 -15.12
CA LYS A 145 3.13 5.94 -16.28
C LYS A 145 3.68 5.00 -17.36
N ILE A 146 4.98 5.06 -17.63
CA ILE A 146 5.66 4.16 -18.58
C ILE A 146 5.46 2.69 -18.18
N LEU A 147 5.50 2.35 -16.88
CA LEU A 147 5.23 0.98 -16.42
C LEU A 147 3.81 0.52 -16.78
N PHE A 148 2.81 1.40 -16.61
CA PHE A 148 1.43 1.07 -16.99
C PHE A 148 1.26 0.90 -18.50
N ILE A 149 1.98 1.66 -19.32
CA ILE A 149 1.95 1.54 -20.78
C ILE A 149 2.62 0.23 -21.22
N ASN A 150 3.87 -0.02 -20.81
CA ASN A 150 4.63 -1.19 -21.21
C ASN A 150 3.95 -2.51 -20.83
N GLU A 151 3.35 -2.56 -19.63
CA GLU A 151 2.62 -3.74 -19.18
C GLU A 151 1.30 -3.98 -19.92
N ASN A 152 0.79 -2.96 -20.63
CA ASN A 152 -0.38 -3.06 -21.51
C ASN A 152 0.01 -3.28 -22.99
N GLU A 153 1.16 -2.78 -23.46
CA GLU A 153 1.63 -2.93 -24.85
C GLU A 153 2.13 -4.35 -25.17
N LEU A 154 2.51 -5.15 -24.17
CA LEU A 154 2.76 -6.61 -24.33
C LEU A 154 1.49 -7.44 -24.67
N ARG A 155 0.41 -6.80 -25.14
CA ARG A 155 -0.87 -7.41 -25.52
C ARG A 155 -1.30 -7.16 -26.97
N ILE A 156 -0.40 -6.71 -27.84
CA ILE A 156 -0.65 -6.68 -29.30
C ILE A 156 0.03 -7.88 -29.95
#